data_AF-A0A0S8K721-F1
#
_entry.id   AF-A0A0S8K721-F1
#
_cell.length_a   1.000
_cell.length_b   1.000
_cell.length_c   1.000
_cell.angle_alpha   90.00
_cell.angle_beta   90.00
_cell.angle_gamma   90.00
#
_symmetry.space_group_name_H-M   'P 1'
#
loop_
_entity.id
_entity.type
_entity.pdbx_description
1 polymer ?
#
loop_
_entity_poly.entity_id
_entity_poly.type
_entity_poly.pdbx_seq_one_letter_code
_entity_poly.pdbx_strand_id
1 'polypeptide(L)'
;MMRRLFMLHLSLLLLLGLSCASKTSVAKRDTQDSHRYTVESWQSVYDRQEEGYLSLLEELEGKWGKDPQLIEARELAYVAEEFYLMGEYETAIEVLQQGILLLEEKQQVEEIYP
;
A
#
# COMPACT_ATOMS: atom_id res chain seq x y z
N MET A 1 -39.50 -34.93 -32.26
CA MET A 1 -38.07 -35.35 -32.19
C MET A 1 -37.20 -34.11 -31.87
N MET A 2 -37.46 -33.46 -30.73
CA MET A 2 -36.89 -32.15 -30.32
C MET A 2 -36.77 -32.11 -28.78
N ARG A 3 -36.24 -33.19 -28.16
CA ARG A 3 -36.02 -33.27 -26.70
C ARG A 3 -34.58 -33.67 -26.33
N ARG A 4 -33.70 -33.82 -27.34
CA ARG A 4 -32.32 -34.29 -27.15
C ARG A 4 -31.28 -33.16 -27.13
N LEU A 5 -31.67 -31.91 -27.43
CA LEU A 5 -30.77 -30.75 -27.40
C LEU A 5 -30.69 -30.08 -26.01
N PHE A 6 -31.64 -30.30 -25.11
CA PHE A 6 -31.66 -29.66 -23.78
C PHE A 6 -30.84 -30.39 -22.71
N MET A 7 -30.45 -31.66 -22.94
CA MET A 7 -29.66 -32.46 -21.99
C MET A 7 -28.14 -32.37 -22.20
N LEU A 8 -27.67 -31.84 -23.34
CA LEU A 8 -26.24 -31.66 -23.60
C LEU A 8 -25.67 -30.38 -22.97
N HIS A 9 -26.52 -29.40 -22.60
CA HIS A 9 -26.06 -28.18 -21.95
C HIS A 9 -25.99 -28.27 -20.43
N LEU A 10 -26.74 -29.18 -19.79
CA LEU A 10 -26.74 -29.34 -18.34
C LEU A 10 -25.63 -30.29 -17.83
N SER A 11 -25.00 -31.05 -18.72
CA SER A 11 -23.91 -31.98 -18.41
C SER A 11 -22.51 -31.34 -18.51
N LEU A 12 -22.38 -30.18 -19.17
CA LEU A 12 -21.11 -29.44 -19.23
C LEU A 12 -20.83 -28.59 -17.97
N LEU A 13 -21.87 -28.23 -17.20
CA LEU A 13 -21.75 -27.42 -15.98
C LEU A 13 -21.49 -28.23 -14.70
N LEU A 14 -21.52 -29.56 -14.77
CA LEU A 14 -21.36 -30.46 -13.61
C LEU A 14 -20.00 -31.19 -13.58
N LEU A 15 -19.13 -30.93 -14.56
CA LEU A 15 -17.76 -31.46 -14.63
C LEU A 15 -16.67 -30.45 -14.24
N LEU A 16 -17.04 -29.21 -13.89
CA LEU A 16 -16.13 -28.18 -13.34
C LEU A 16 -16.12 -28.10 -11.81
N GLY A 17 -16.95 -28.90 -11.14
CA GLY A 17 -16.91 -29.07 -9.69
C GLY A 17 -16.38 -30.46 -9.36
N LEU A 18 -15.39 -30.52 -8.47
CA LEU A 18 -14.82 -31.74 -7.88
C LEU A 18 -13.68 -32.42 -8.66
N SER A 19 -12.58 -31.68 -8.88
CA SER A 19 -11.27 -32.34 -8.78
C SER A 19 -10.77 -32.22 -7.33
N CYS A 20 -10.84 -33.35 -6.64
CA CYS A 20 -10.20 -33.58 -5.35
C CYS A 20 -8.70 -33.27 -5.45
N ALA A 21 -8.27 -32.15 -4.86
CA ALA A 21 -6.87 -31.94 -4.55
C ALA A 21 -6.49 -32.86 -3.38
N SER A 22 -5.84 -33.96 -3.73
CA SER A 22 -5.11 -34.84 -2.84
C SER A 22 -4.03 -34.04 -2.11
N LYS A 23 -4.14 -33.93 -0.77
CA LYS A 23 -3.05 -33.47 0.08
C LYS A 23 -1.96 -34.53 0.11
N THR A 24 -0.83 -34.27 -0.56
CA THR A 24 0.47 -34.87 -0.22
C THR A 24 1.62 -33.92 -0.57
N SER A 25 2.56 -33.84 0.38
CA SER A 25 3.97 -33.45 0.30
C SER A 25 4.35 -31.98 0.02
N VAL A 26 4.64 -31.27 1.11
CA VAL A 26 5.96 -30.72 1.47
C VAL A 26 7.00 -30.59 0.33
N ALA A 27 7.59 -29.38 0.28
CA ALA A 27 8.91 -28.98 -0.24
C ALA A 27 9.01 -28.49 -1.70
N LYS A 28 9.13 -27.15 -1.81
CA LYS A 28 10.16 -26.35 -2.52
C LYS A 28 9.56 -24.95 -2.73
N ARG A 29 9.87 -23.92 -1.93
CA ARG A 29 11.10 -23.11 -1.99
C ARG A 29 11.64 -23.07 -3.42
N ASP A 30 11.64 -21.87 -4.01
CA ASP A 30 12.13 -21.50 -5.35
C ASP A 30 11.01 -21.15 -6.37
N THR A 31 10.31 -20.04 -6.10
CA THR A 31 9.88 -19.12 -7.17
C THR A 31 10.40 -17.71 -6.84
N GLN A 32 11.69 -17.66 -6.55
CA GLN A 32 12.55 -16.51 -6.83
C GLN A 32 12.91 -16.63 -8.33
N ASP A 33 12.90 -15.53 -9.08
CA ASP A 33 13.37 -15.40 -10.48
C ASP A 33 12.41 -15.71 -11.65
N SER A 34 11.20 -15.13 -11.70
CA SER A 34 10.46 -15.09 -12.99
C SER A 34 9.86 -13.76 -13.45
N HIS A 35 9.92 -12.67 -12.68
CA HIS A 35 9.47 -11.37 -13.19
C HIS A 35 10.41 -10.24 -12.80
N ARG A 36 11.55 -10.21 -13.49
CA ARG A 36 12.46 -9.06 -13.58
C ARG A 36 11.83 -8.01 -14.52
N TYR A 37 10.74 -7.41 -14.07
CA TYR A 37 10.28 -6.09 -14.47
C TYR A 37 10.02 -5.36 -13.16
N THR A 38 10.84 -4.35 -12.89
CA THR A 38 10.84 -3.55 -11.66
C THR A 38 9.60 -2.65 -11.62
N VAL A 39 8.45 -3.24 -11.34
CA VAL A 39 7.35 -2.51 -10.73
C VAL A 39 7.68 -2.52 -9.24
N GLU A 40 8.13 -1.39 -8.72
CA GLU A 40 8.31 -1.24 -7.27
C GLU A 40 6.98 -1.59 -6.58
N SER A 41 7.03 -2.38 -5.50
CA SER A 41 5.81 -2.65 -4.74
C SER A 41 5.36 -1.36 -4.06
N TRP A 42 4.04 -1.14 -3.96
CA TRP A 42 3.49 0.01 -3.24
C TRP A 42 3.99 0.11 -1.79
N GLN A 43 4.25 -1.03 -1.16
CA GLN A 43 4.90 -1.09 0.15
C GLN A 43 6.30 -0.45 0.13
N SER A 44 7.15 -0.80 -0.83
CA SER A 44 8.49 -0.20 -0.94
C SER A 44 8.45 1.30 -1.26
N VAL A 45 7.42 1.77 -1.96
CA VAL A 45 7.21 3.19 -2.23
C VAL A 45 6.82 3.92 -0.96
N TYR A 46 5.89 3.35 -0.19
CA TYR A 46 5.49 3.86 1.11
C TYR A 46 6.67 3.95 2.08
N ASP A 47 7.41 2.85 2.27
CA ASP A 47 8.53 2.78 3.23
C ASP A 47 9.57 3.90 2.97
N ARG A 48 9.83 4.21 1.69
CA ARG A 48 10.75 5.29 1.29
C ARG A 48 10.17 6.69 1.57
N GLN A 49 8.88 6.88 1.32
CA GLN A 49 8.23 8.17 1.61
C GLN A 49 8.14 8.41 3.11
N GLU A 50 7.82 7.37 3.88
CA GLU A 50 7.78 7.42 5.34
C GLU A 50 9.14 7.82 5.92
N GLU A 51 10.23 7.21 5.46
CA GLU A 51 11.59 7.55 5.93
C GLU A 51 11.92 9.05 5.67
N GLY A 52 11.61 9.55 4.47
CA GLY A 52 11.82 10.96 4.14
C GLY A 52 10.94 11.91 4.96
N TYR A 53 9.68 11.53 5.13
CA TYR A 53 8.70 12.29 5.91
C TYR A 53 9.12 12.39 7.39
N LEU A 54 9.50 11.28 8.02
CA LEU A 54 9.92 11.24 9.42
C LEU A 54 11.19 12.07 9.66
N SER A 55 12.15 12.01 8.74
CA SER A 55 13.36 12.84 8.81
C SER A 55 13.04 14.33 8.78
N LEU A 56 12.10 14.76 7.94
CA LEU A 56 11.69 16.17 7.83
C LEU A 56 10.94 16.62 9.09
N LEU A 57 10.06 15.77 9.61
CA LEU A 57 9.32 16.05 10.84
C LEU A 57 10.26 16.23 12.04
N GLU A 58 11.26 15.35 12.21
CA GLU A 58 12.25 15.44 13.30
C GLU A 58 13.04 16.74 13.25
N GLU A 59 13.49 17.17 12.07
CA GLU A 59 14.22 18.43 11.90
C GLU A 59 13.37 19.63 12.34
N LEU A 60 12.12 19.68 11.87
CA LEU A 60 11.23 20.82 12.15
C LEU A 60 10.73 20.82 13.59
N GLU A 61 10.50 19.66 14.20
CA GLU A 61 10.16 19.54 15.63
C GLU A 61 11.31 19.98 16.54
N GLY A 62 12.56 19.68 16.16
CA GLY A 62 13.73 20.19 16.87
C GLY A 62 13.80 21.72 16.90
N LYS A 63 13.30 22.37 15.85
CA LYS A 63 13.25 23.85 15.73
C LYS A 63 12.01 24.46 16.40
N TRP A 64 10.83 23.85 16.22
CA TRP A 64 9.55 24.51 16.47
C TRP A 64 8.62 23.79 17.47
N GLY A 65 8.97 22.59 17.95
CA GLY A 65 8.44 21.90 19.13
C GLY A 65 6.92 21.67 19.23
N LYS A 66 6.14 22.74 19.41
CA LYS A 66 4.67 22.71 19.58
C LYS A 66 3.93 23.47 18.49
N ASP A 67 4.54 23.62 17.32
CA ASP A 67 3.86 24.26 16.20
C ASP A 67 2.63 23.44 15.78
N PRO A 68 1.44 24.07 15.64
CA PRO A 68 0.22 23.36 15.24
C PRO A 68 0.36 22.57 13.94
N GLN A 69 1.13 23.06 12.97
CA GLN A 69 1.33 22.38 11.69
C GLN A 69 2.19 21.12 11.85
N LEU A 70 3.11 21.09 12.81
CA LEU A 70 3.88 19.89 13.12
C LEU A 70 3.04 18.83 13.84
N ILE A 71 2.11 19.26 14.68
CA ILE A 71 1.14 18.37 15.31
C ILE A 71 0.22 17.77 14.25
N GLU A 72 -0.31 18.60 13.34
CA GLU A 72 -1.16 18.14 12.23
C GLU A 72 -0.40 17.18 11.30
N ALA A 73 0.84 17.50 10.95
CA ALA A 73 1.68 16.61 10.16
C ALA A 73 1.83 15.25 10.88
N ARG A 74 2.17 15.24 12.16
CA ARG A 74 2.31 14.01 12.96
C ARG A 74 1.02 13.19 13.00
N GLU A 75 -0.14 13.84 13.08
CA GLU A 75 -1.44 13.16 12.99
C GLU A 75 -1.62 12.48 11.63
N LEU A 76 -1.22 13.12 10.53
CA LEU A 76 -1.26 12.51 9.19
C LEU A 76 -0.35 11.28 9.09
N ALA A 77 0.82 11.28 9.74
CA ALA A 77 1.70 10.11 9.76
C ALA A 77 1.01 8.88 10.40
N TYR A 78 0.32 9.08 11.53
CA TYR A 78 -0.43 8.00 12.16
C TYR A 78 -1.58 7.49 11.28
N VAL A 79 -2.31 8.39 10.62
CA VAL A 79 -3.38 8.01 9.68
C VAL A 79 -2.81 7.20 8.51
N ALA A 80 -1.65 7.61 7.99
CA ALA A 80 -0.97 6.88 6.92
C ALA A 80 -0.54 5.48 7.38
N GLU A 81 -0.01 5.34 8.60
CA GLU A 81 0.35 4.04 9.19
C GLU A 81 -0.88 3.13 9.32
N GLU A 82 -2.03 3.67 9.74
CA GLU A 82 -3.27 2.89 9.80
C GLU A 82 -3.67 2.33 8.43
N PHE A 83 -3.63 3.15 7.37
CA PHE A 83 -3.90 2.70 6.01
C PHE A 83 -2.87 1.68 5.52
N TYR A 84 -1.59 1.86 5.85
CA TYR A 84 -0.53 0.90 5.54
C TYR A 84 -0.80 -0.47 6.17
N LEU A 85 -1.19 -0.48 7.45
CA LEU A 85 -1.50 -1.72 8.19
C LEU A 85 -2.75 -2.43 7.64
N MET A 86 -3.67 -1.70 7.01
CA MET A 86 -4.81 -2.27 6.28
C MET A 86 -4.44 -2.78 4.88
N GLY A 87 -3.21 -2.52 4.41
CA GLY A 87 -2.77 -2.84 3.05
C GLY A 87 -3.21 -1.83 2.00
N GLU A 88 -3.78 -0.69 2.42
CA GLU A 88 -4.21 0.42 1.56
C GLU A 88 -3.03 1.35 1.26
N TYR A 89 -1.99 0.81 0.61
CA TYR A 89 -0.73 1.52 0.40
C TYR A 89 -0.85 2.81 -0.42
N GLU A 90 -1.73 2.83 -1.43
CA GLU A 90 -1.97 4.03 -2.25
C GLU A 90 -2.53 5.17 -1.40
N THR A 91 -3.54 4.88 -0.56
CA THR A 91 -4.12 5.86 0.37
C THR A 91 -3.12 6.28 1.44
N ALA A 92 -2.33 5.35 1.96
CA ALA A 92 -1.26 5.65 2.92
C ALA A 92 -0.23 6.64 2.34
N ILE A 93 0.14 6.45 1.06
CA ILE A 93 1.02 7.36 0.30
C ILE A 93 0.37 8.75 0.12
N GLU A 94 -0.91 8.81 -0.27
CA GLU A 94 -1.62 10.08 -0.45
C GLU A 94 -1.68 10.90 0.85
N VAL A 95 -1.89 10.23 1.99
CA VAL A 95 -1.90 10.86 3.31
C VAL A 95 -0.51 11.37 3.70
N LEU A 96 0.55 10.57 3.48
CA LEU A 96 1.93 11.03 3.69
C LEU A 96 2.26 12.26 2.85
N GLN A 97 1.84 12.29 1.59
CA GLN A 97 2.08 13.43 0.70
C GLN A 97 1.40 14.71 1.19
N GLN A 98 0.22 14.63 1.78
CA GLN A 98 -0.41 15.80 2.41
C GLN A 98 0.42 16.32 3.58
N GLY A 99 0.96 15.41 4.41
CA GLY A 99 1.87 15.78 5.49
C GLY A 99 3.15 16.45 4.98
N ILE A 100 3.75 15.92 3.92
CA ILE A 100 4.94 16.52 3.28
C ILE A 100 4.66 17.95 2.84
N LEU A 101 3.53 18.19 2.16
CA LEU A 101 3.17 19.53 1.68
C LEU A 101 3.03 20.55 2.83
N LEU A 102 2.45 20.14 3.96
CA LEU A 102 2.36 21.00 5.15
C LEU A 102 3.74 21.36 5.71
N LEU A 103 4.65 20.38 5.78
CA LEU A 103 6.01 20.59 6.28
C LEU A 103 6.84 21.47 5.33
N GLU A 104 6.69 21.27 4.02
CA GLU A 104 7.35 22.11 3.00
C GLU A 104 6.82 23.55 3.01
N GLU A 105 5.52 23.76 3.14
CA GLU A 105 4.93 25.10 3.30
C GLU A 105 5.51 25.79 4.53
N LYS A 106 5.59 25.08 5.66
CA LYS A 106 6.18 25.59 6.89
C LYS A 106 7.63 26.04 6.68
N GLN A 107 8.43 25.21 6.03
CA GLN A 107 9.84 25.48 5.76
C GLN A 107 10.02 26.69 4.82
N GLN A 108 9.19 26.82 3.78
CA GLN A 108 9.24 27.95 2.85
C GLN A 108 8.87 29.27 3.53
N VAL A 109 7.89 29.27 4.45
CA VAL A 109 7.54 30.46 5.23
C VAL A 109 8.73 30.93 6.09
N GLU A 110 9.54 30.01 6.62
CA GLU A 110 10.77 30.32 7.35
C GLU A 110 11.83 30.98 6.45
N GLU A 111 12.05 30.45 5.24
CA GLU A 111 13.02 31.04 4.31
C GLU A 111 12.68 32.49 3.91
N ILE A 112 11.38 32.81 3.88
CA ILE A 112 10.88 34.14 3.54
C ILE A 112 10.92 35.08 4.75
N TYR A 113 10.76 34.56 5.98
CA TYR A 113 10.70 35.33 7.23
C TYR A 113 11.56 34.70 8.35
N PRO A 114 12.89 34.86 8.30
CA PRO A 114 13.82 34.30 9.30
C PRO A 114 13.80 35.02 10.65
#